data_AF-A0A957VU20-F1
#
_entry.id   AF-A0A957VU20-F1
#
_cell.length_a   1.000
_cell.length_b   1.000
_cell.length_c   1.000
_cell.angle_alpha   90.00
_cell.angle_beta   90.00
_cell.angle_gamma   90.00
#
_symmetry.space_group_name_H-M   'P 1'
#
loop_
_entity.id
_entity.type
_entity.pdbx_description
1 polymer ?
#
loop_
_entity_poly.entity_id
_entity_poly.type
_entity_poly.pdbx_seq_one_letter_code
_entity_poly.pdbx_strand_id
1 'polypeptide(L)'
;PWERKLELLHAISDVLDDFMVRDGIIAPHPRFTPSPTSGYRVLEHAYAEIIHNLPADLKPVVPIWDQIHFESFHSEFVDRIDLDTWDEMLQLNPKEEQ
;
A
#
# COMPACT_ATOMS: atom_id res chain seq x y z
N PRO A 1 7.00 -14.46 20.66
CA PRO A 1 7.06 -15.31 19.45
C PRO A 1 6.91 -14.44 18.19
N TRP A 2 7.35 -14.94 17.04
CA TRP A 2 7.33 -14.21 15.77
C TRP A 2 5.90 -14.04 15.24
N GLU A 3 5.09 -15.08 15.42
CA GLU A 3 3.69 -15.19 15.01
C GLU A 3 2.86 -14.06 15.61
N ARG A 4 3.06 -13.79 16.91
CA ARG A 4 2.37 -12.69 17.59
C ARG A 4 2.72 -11.31 17.02
N LYS A 5 3.95 -11.13 16.53
CA LYS A 5 4.34 -9.85 15.89
C LYS A 5 3.66 -9.71 14.53
N LEU A 6 3.58 -10.78 13.76
CA LEU A 6 2.85 -10.80 12.48
C LEU A 6 1.36 -10.50 12.67
N GLU A 7 0.71 -11.14 13.64
CA GLU A 7 -0.69 -10.83 13.98
C GLU A 7 -0.91 -9.36 14.30
N LEU A 8 0.00 -8.75 15.08
CA LEU A 8 -0.08 -7.33 15.41
C LEU A 8 0.14 -6.45 14.18
N LEU A 9 1.07 -6.81 13.30
CA LEU A 9 1.29 -6.07 12.04
C LEU A 9 0.09 -6.16 11.11
N HIS A 10 -0.59 -7.31 11.02
CA HIS A 10 -1.85 -7.45 10.29
C HIS A 10 -2.93 -6.54 10.87
N ALA A 11 -3.11 -6.57 12.20
CA ALA A 11 -4.12 -5.73 12.85
C ALA A 11 -3.84 -4.22 12.69
N ILE A 12 -2.57 -3.81 12.74
CA ILE A 12 -2.19 -2.41 12.51
C ILE A 12 -2.48 -2.02 11.06
N SER A 13 -2.11 -2.87 10.10
CA SER A 13 -2.37 -2.65 8.67
C SER A 13 -3.86 -2.48 8.40
N ASP A 14 -4.69 -3.40 8.91
CA ASP A 14 -6.16 -3.36 8.76
C ASP A 14 -6.78 -2.08 9.35
N VAL A 15 -6.28 -1.62 10.50
CA VAL A 15 -6.77 -0.38 11.13
C VAL A 15 -6.39 0.84 10.29
N LEU A 16 -5.15 0.91 9.82
CA LEU A 16 -4.69 2.04 9.01
C LEU A 16 -5.46 2.12 7.68
N ASP A 17 -5.65 0.98 7.02
CA ASP A 17 -6.44 0.81 5.80
C ASP A 17 -7.89 1.31 5.99
N ASP A 18 -8.58 0.79 7.01
CA ASP A 18 -9.96 1.16 7.33
C ASP A 18 -10.12 2.66 7.60
N PHE A 19 -9.17 3.30 8.29
CA PHE A 19 -9.20 4.75 8.49
C PHE A 19 -8.89 5.54 7.21
N MET A 20 -7.92 5.10 6.39
CA MET A 20 -7.62 5.76 5.12
C MET A 20 -8.81 5.74 4.16
N VAL A 21 -9.55 4.62 4.08
CA VAL A 21 -10.80 4.52 3.30
C VAL A 21 -11.87 5.45 3.88
N ARG A 22 -12.08 5.43 5.21
CA ARG A 22 -13.11 6.27 5.87
C ARG A 22 -12.86 7.76 5.72
N ASP A 23 -11.60 8.16 5.79
CA ASP A 23 -11.19 9.56 5.66
C ASP A 23 -11.11 10.01 4.19
N GLY A 24 -11.31 9.09 3.23
CA GLY A 24 -11.29 9.37 1.80
C GLY A 24 -9.89 9.64 1.23
N ILE A 25 -8.85 9.15 1.92
CA ILE A 25 -7.46 9.20 1.45
C ILE A 25 -7.25 8.21 0.31
N ILE A 26 -7.87 7.04 0.42
CA ILE A 26 -7.92 5.99 -0.61
C ILE A 26 -9.37 5.58 -0.88
N ALA A 27 -9.66 5.04 -2.05
CA ALA A 27 -10.99 4.61 -2.45
C ALA A 27 -11.40 3.32 -1.73
N PRO A 28 -12.70 3.04 -1.60
CA PRO A 28 -13.16 1.76 -1.10
C PRO A 28 -12.71 0.61 -2.01
N HIS A 29 -12.10 -0.41 -1.42
CA HIS A 29 -11.67 -1.63 -2.10
C HIS A 29 -12.11 -2.89 -1.33
N PRO A 30 -12.13 -4.08 -1.96
CA PRO A 30 -12.33 -5.33 -1.26
C PRO A 30 -11.26 -5.53 -0.18
N ARG A 31 -11.61 -6.24 0.90
CA ARG A 31 -10.59 -6.68 1.87
C ARG A 31 -9.66 -7.69 1.22
N PHE A 32 -8.38 -7.64 1.55
CA PHE A 32 -7.40 -8.61 1.06
C PHE A 32 -7.19 -9.77 2.05
N THR A 33 -6.79 -10.92 1.52
CA THR A 33 -6.41 -12.09 2.32
C THR A 33 -5.04 -11.82 2.98
N PRO A 34 -4.89 -12.03 4.31
CA PRO A 34 -3.63 -11.83 4.99
C PRO A 34 -2.51 -12.69 4.43
N SER A 35 -1.35 -12.10 4.18
CA SER A 35 -0.15 -12.84 3.80
C SER A 35 0.41 -13.58 5.02
N PRO A 36 0.90 -14.82 4.89
CA PRO A 36 1.55 -15.53 5.99
C PRO A 36 2.89 -14.90 6.39
N THR A 37 3.46 -14.01 5.57
CA THR A 37 4.81 -13.49 5.76
C THR A 37 4.92 -11.97 5.74
N SER A 38 3.88 -11.22 5.33
CA SER A 38 3.96 -9.76 5.28
C SER A 38 2.62 -9.04 5.32
N GLY A 39 2.32 -8.40 6.45
CA GLY A 39 1.14 -7.53 6.61
C GLY A 39 1.22 -6.18 5.91
N TYR A 40 2.43 -5.75 5.59
CA TYR A 40 2.69 -4.43 5.03
C TYR A 40 2.26 -4.33 3.55
N ARG A 41 2.06 -5.46 2.86
CA ARG A 41 1.65 -5.47 1.45
C ARG A 41 0.32 -4.75 1.20
N VAL A 42 -0.59 -4.74 2.18
CA VAL A 42 -1.84 -3.98 2.08
C VAL A 42 -1.56 -2.47 2.08
N LEU A 43 -0.59 -2.00 2.87
CA LEU A 43 -0.21 -0.58 2.86
C LEU A 43 0.47 -0.15 1.55
N GLU A 44 1.06 -1.10 0.82
CA GLU A 44 1.61 -0.82 -0.52
C GLU A 44 0.52 -0.60 -1.58
N HIS A 45 -0.68 -1.17 -1.41
CA HIS A 45 -1.86 -0.81 -2.23
C HIS A 45 -2.24 0.65 -1.96
N ALA A 46 -2.42 1.01 -0.69
CA ALA A 46 -2.74 2.38 -0.29
C ALA A 46 -1.68 3.39 -0.77
N TYR A 47 -0.40 3.03 -0.73
CA TYR A 47 0.69 3.84 -1.27
C TYR A 47 0.51 4.09 -2.77
N ALA A 48 0.28 3.06 -3.58
CA ALA A 48 0.10 3.21 -5.02
C ALA A 48 -1.11 4.10 -5.34
N GLU A 49 -2.21 3.93 -4.62
CA GLU A 49 -3.40 4.74 -4.82
C GLU A 49 -3.16 6.22 -4.48
N ILE A 50 -2.45 6.50 -3.38
CA ILE A 50 -2.04 7.86 -3.03
C ILE A 50 -1.18 8.45 -4.15
N ILE A 51 -0.18 7.71 -4.64
CA ILE A 51 0.71 8.18 -5.73
C ILE A 51 -0.09 8.52 -7.00
N HIS A 52 -1.05 7.68 -7.39
CA HIS A 52 -1.88 7.93 -8.59
C HIS A 52 -2.73 9.19 -8.45
N ASN A 53 -3.19 9.50 -7.24
CA ASN A 53 -4.02 10.67 -6.94
C ASN A 53 -3.22 11.95 -6.63
N LEU A 54 -1.90 11.86 -6.48
CA LEU A 54 -1.07 13.04 -6.23
C LEU A 54 -0.92 13.93 -7.48
N PRO A 55 -0.80 15.26 -7.30
CA PRO A 55 -0.34 16.16 -8.34
C PRO A 55 0.99 15.71 -8.94
N ALA A 56 1.12 15.78 -10.27
CA ALA A 56 2.28 15.24 -11.00
C ALA A 56 3.63 15.84 -10.54
N ASP A 57 3.64 17.09 -10.09
CA ASP A 57 4.80 17.78 -9.55
C ASP A 57 5.20 17.30 -8.14
N LEU A 58 4.27 16.68 -7.40
CA LEU A 58 4.54 16.12 -6.07
C LEU A 58 4.97 14.66 -6.10
N LYS A 59 4.64 13.90 -7.15
CA LYS A 59 4.99 12.47 -7.26
C LYS A 59 6.49 12.18 -7.06
N PRO A 60 7.43 12.91 -7.69
CA PRO A 60 8.85 12.65 -7.48
C PRO A 60 9.43 13.30 -6.21
N VAL A 61 8.62 14.07 -5.46
CA VAL A 61 9.07 14.80 -4.27
C VAL A 61 9.11 13.86 -3.08
N VAL A 62 10.33 13.53 -2.66
CA VAL A 62 10.59 12.69 -1.50
C VAL A 62 11.36 13.49 -0.43
N PRO A 63 11.25 13.14 0.86
CA PRO A 63 12.04 13.77 1.91
C PRO A 63 13.55 13.72 1.61
N ILE A 64 14.29 14.75 2.03
CA ILE A 64 15.75 14.84 1.78
C ILE A 64 16.50 13.86 2.70
N TRP A 65 16.63 12.60 2.27
CA TRP A 65 17.35 11.53 2.96
C TRP A 65 18.53 11.03 2.12
N ASP A 66 19.33 10.07 2.63
CA ASP A 66 20.47 9.52 1.87
C ASP A 66 20.04 8.75 0.60
N GLN A 67 18.75 8.38 0.49
CA GLN A 67 18.20 7.51 -0.56
C GLN A 67 17.23 8.21 -1.53
N ILE A 68 17.26 9.55 -1.62
CA ILE A 68 16.34 10.35 -2.47
C ILE A 68 16.20 9.80 -3.89
N HIS A 69 17.31 9.46 -4.55
CA HIS A 69 17.25 8.97 -5.93
C HIS A 69 16.49 7.63 -6.06
N PHE A 70 16.62 6.76 -5.06
CA PHE A 70 15.93 5.47 -5.06
C PHE A 70 14.44 5.63 -4.73
N GLU A 71 14.11 6.46 -3.75
CA GLU A 71 12.72 6.72 -3.36
C GLU A 71 11.95 7.48 -4.45
N SER A 72 12.57 8.48 -5.06
CA SER A 72 12.00 9.22 -6.20
C SER A 72 11.78 8.28 -7.38
N PHE A 73 12.76 7.45 -7.72
CA PHE A 73 12.56 6.39 -8.72
C PHE A 73 11.39 5.46 -8.38
N HIS A 74 11.29 5.02 -7.12
CA HIS A 74 10.23 4.10 -6.68
C HIS A 74 8.84 4.73 -6.84
N SER A 75 8.65 5.98 -6.40
CA SER A 75 7.39 6.71 -6.57
C SER A 75 6.98 6.85 -8.04
N GLU A 76 7.92 7.22 -8.92
CA GLU A 76 7.66 7.30 -10.35
C GLU A 76 7.41 5.94 -11.01
N PHE A 77 8.03 4.87 -10.50
CA PHE A 77 7.83 3.51 -10.99
C PHE A 77 6.40 3.03 -10.66
N VAL A 78 5.96 3.21 -9.42
CA VAL A 78 4.61 2.85 -8.98
C VAL A 78 3.55 3.66 -9.72
N ASP A 79 3.81 4.94 -10.01
CA ASP A 79 2.87 5.76 -10.79
C ASP A 79 2.57 5.23 -12.20
N ARG A 80 3.49 4.45 -12.78
CA ARG A 80 3.38 3.93 -14.15
C ARG A 80 2.68 2.58 -14.24
N ILE A 81 2.35 1.96 -13.11
CA ILE A 81 1.72 0.66 -13.01
C ILE A 81 0.27 0.87 -12.56
N ASP A 82 -0.70 0.30 -13.27
CA ASP A 82 -2.09 0.33 -12.82
C ASP A 82 -2.30 -0.49 -11.53
N LEU A 83 -3.31 -0.13 -10.74
CA LEU A 83 -3.54 -0.74 -9.43
C LEU A 83 -3.78 -2.25 -9.51
N ASP A 84 -4.47 -2.74 -10.54
CA ASP A 84 -4.74 -4.17 -10.69
C ASP A 84 -3.42 -4.95 -10.88
N THR A 85 -2.53 -4.45 -11.74
CA THR A 85 -1.20 -5.03 -11.95
C THR A 85 -0.34 -4.94 -10.69
N TRP A 86 -0.41 -3.82 -9.97
CA TRP A 86 0.32 -3.62 -8.72
C TRP A 86 -0.11 -4.62 -7.63
N ASP A 87 -1.42 -4.80 -7.46
CA ASP A 87 -2.00 -5.74 -6.51
C ASP A 87 -1.61 -7.19 -6.83
N GLU A 88 -1.58 -7.56 -8.11
CA GLU A 88 -1.09 -8.87 -8.56
C GLU A 88 0.39 -9.06 -8.20
N MET A 89 1.25 -8.06 -8.43
CA MET A 89 2.67 -8.11 -8.07
C MET A 89 2.88 -8.31 -6.56
N LEU A 90 2.02 -7.69 -5.75
CA LEU A 90 2.01 -7.85 -4.30
C LEU A 90 1.36 -9.17 -3.82
N GLN A 91 0.73 -9.92 -4.72
CA GLN A 91 -0.05 -11.12 -4.41
C GLN A 91 -1.21 -10.81 -3.45
N LEU A 92 -1.82 -9.64 -3.61
CA LEU A 92 -3.02 -9.24 -2.89
C LEU A 92 -4.22 -9.94 -3.52
N ASN A 93 -4.78 -10.89 -2.80
CA ASN A 93 -5.94 -11.64 -3.23
C ASN A 93 -7.16 -11.10 -2.49
N PRO A 94 -8.18 -10.56 -3.18
CA PRO A 94 -9.43 -10.18 -2.57
C PRO A 94 -9.98 -11.36 -1.75
N LYS A 95 -10.40 -11.07 -0.52
CA LYS A 95 -11.08 -12.04 0.32
C LYS A 95 -12.46 -12.27 -0.28
N GLU A 96 -12.77 -13.51 -0.62
CA GLU A 96 -14.13 -13.87 -1.02
C GLU A 96 -15.10 -13.45 0.10
N GLU A 97 -16.01 -12.52 -0.20
CA GLU A 97 -17.09 -12.18 0.71
C GLU A 97 -18.05 -13.38 0.81
N GLN A 98 -18.16 -13.96 2.00
CA GLN A 98 -19.21 -14.94 2.34
C GLN A 98 -20.43 -14.22 2.90
#